data_AF-W1I8F0-F1
#
_entry.id   AF-W1I8F0-F1
#
_cell.length_a   1.000
_cell.length_b   1.000
_cell.length_c   1.000
_cell.angle_alpha   90.00
_cell.angle_beta   90.00
_cell.angle_gamma   90.00
#
_symmetry.space_group_name_H-M   'P 1'
#
loop_
_entity.id
_entity.type
_entity.pdbx_description
1 polymer ?
#
loop_
_entity_poly.entity_id
_entity_poly.type
_entity_poly.pdbx_seq_one_letter_code
_entity_poly.pdbx_strand_id
1 'polypeptide(L)'
;MSTESVTKSKRGGKREGAGRKPLSGYGTVVMRVPSCLKKYILSMIDIYVDWMNNDEMKKYIKERTTVGERLQAINIIERLVQHERERIAERTRNDDDKRQMHLFDDSSQ
;
A
#
# COMPACT_ATOMS: atom_id res chain seq x y z
N MET A 1 13.66 6.98 -54.32
CA MET A 1 13.89 8.12 -53.41
C MET A 1 12.57 8.40 -52.70
N SER A 2 12.25 7.62 -51.66
CA SER A 2 11.00 7.77 -50.92
C SER A 2 11.21 8.81 -49.82
N THR A 3 10.53 9.95 -49.95
CA THR A 3 10.57 11.03 -48.96
C THR A 3 9.74 10.64 -47.74
N GLU A 4 10.35 9.97 -46.77
CA GLU A 4 9.72 9.81 -45.45
C GLU A 4 9.61 11.17 -44.79
N SER A 5 8.37 11.65 -44.64
CA SER A 5 8.04 12.81 -43.84
C SER A 5 8.30 12.48 -42.37
N VAL A 6 9.52 12.77 -41.89
CA VAL A 6 9.84 12.76 -40.46
C VAL A 6 9.10 13.92 -39.81
N THR A 7 7.82 13.73 -39.52
CA THR A 7 7.05 14.61 -38.65
C THR A 7 7.59 14.43 -37.24
N LYS A 8 8.65 15.16 -36.90
CA LYS A 8 9.09 15.34 -35.51
C LYS A 8 7.96 16.06 -34.78
N SER A 9 7.07 15.27 -34.19
CA SER A 9 6.10 15.70 -33.19
C SER A 9 6.82 16.62 -32.19
N LYS A 10 6.51 17.92 -32.23
CA LYS A 10 6.99 18.93 -31.27
C LYS A 10 6.29 18.81 -29.90
N ARG A 11 5.62 17.69 -29.62
CA ARG A 11 5.05 17.43 -28.30
C ARG A 11 6.19 17.01 -27.39
N GLY A 12 6.54 17.87 -26.44
CA GLY A 12 7.40 17.54 -25.30
C GLY A 12 6.74 16.47 -24.42
N GLY A 13 6.70 15.23 -24.91
CA GLY A 13 6.24 14.06 -24.18
C GLY A 13 7.41 13.28 -23.61
N LYS A 14 7.15 12.56 -22.52
CA LYS A 14 8.07 11.59 -21.90
C LYS A 14 8.64 10.68 -23.01
N ARG A 15 9.96 10.77 -23.26
CA ARG A 15 10.67 9.87 -24.19
C ARG A 15 11.19 8.67 -23.40
N GLU A 16 11.30 7.51 -24.01
CA GLU A 16 12.09 6.42 -23.43
C GLU A 16 13.52 6.92 -23.14
N GLY A 17 13.97 6.74 -21.90
CA GLY A 17 15.25 7.29 -21.43
C GLY A 17 15.25 8.76 -20.97
N ALA A 18 14.11 9.47 -21.02
CA ALA A 18 14.01 10.82 -20.46
C ALA A 18 13.81 10.81 -18.94
N GLY A 19 14.69 11.49 -18.21
CA GLY A 19 14.65 11.63 -16.76
C GLY A 19 15.80 10.91 -16.05
N ARG A 20 15.97 11.19 -14.76
CA ARG A 20 16.98 10.52 -13.94
C ARG A 20 16.58 9.05 -13.79
N LYS A 21 17.46 8.13 -14.19
CA LYS A 21 17.24 6.69 -13.99
C LYS A 21 17.06 6.41 -12.48
N PRO A 22 16.10 5.56 -12.10
CA PRO A 22 15.89 5.21 -10.70
C PRO A 22 17.15 4.54 -10.16
N LEU A 23 17.61 5.01 -8.99
CA LEU A 23 18.84 4.51 -8.36
C LEU A 23 18.76 3.03 -8.02
N SER A 24 17.58 2.54 -7.67
CA SER A 24 17.33 1.17 -7.23
C SER A 24 16.73 0.25 -8.31
N GLY A 25 16.60 0.70 -9.55
CA GLY A 25 15.92 -0.06 -10.61
C GLY A 25 14.39 -0.15 -10.47
N TYR A 26 13.82 0.23 -9.31
CA TYR A 26 12.37 0.25 -9.09
C TYR A 26 11.72 1.52 -9.62
N GLY A 27 10.52 1.39 -10.19
CA GLY A 27 9.65 2.52 -10.51
C GLY A 27 9.19 3.22 -9.23
N THR A 28 9.31 4.55 -9.17
CA THR A 28 8.86 5.35 -8.02
C THR A 28 7.58 6.12 -8.38
N VAL A 29 6.69 6.23 -7.40
CA VAL A 29 5.44 7.00 -7.51
C VAL A 29 5.34 7.93 -6.31
N VAL A 30 4.79 9.13 -6.52
CA VAL A 30 4.52 10.10 -5.45
C VAL A 30 3.09 9.87 -4.94
N MET A 31 2.96 9.49 -3.68
CA MET A 31 1.67 9.38 -2.99
C MET A 31 1.41 10.61 -2.13
N ARG A 32 0.18 11.15 -2.19
CA ARG A 32 -0.26 12.22 -1.28
C ARG A 32 -0.90 11.60 -0.05
N VAL A 33 -0.49 12.07 1.13
CA VAL A 33 -0.91 11.53 2.41
C VAL A 33 -1.27 12.69 3.33
N PRO A 34 -2.35 12.58 4.14
CA PRO A 34 -2.62 13.51 5.23
C PRO A 34 -1.36 13.70 6.12
N SER A 35 -1.08 14.94 6.51
CA SER A 35 0.13 15.28 7.26
C SER A 35 0.26 14.49 8.57
N CYS A 36 -0.86 14.23 9.25
CA CYS A 36 -0.92 13.43 10.47
C CYS A 36 -0.46 11.97 10.29
N LEU A 37 -0.64 11.39 9.10
CA LEU A 37 -0.29 10.00 8.80
C LEU A 37 1.11 9.84 8.21
N LYS A 38 1.76 10.94 7.83
CA LYS A 38 3.07 10.92 7.15
C LYS A 38 4.10 10.10 7.92
N LYS A 39 4.21 10.32 9.24
CA LYS A 39 5.20 9.62 10.09
C LYS A 39 4.94 8.11 10.14
N TYR A 40 3.68 7.73 10.34
CA TYR A 40 3.26 6.34 10.37
C TYR A 40 3.59 5.60 9.07
N ILE A 41 3.24 6.19 7.92
CA ILE A 41 3.52 5.56 6.62
C ILE A 41 5.02 5.45 6.36
N LEU A 42 5.83 6.44 6.77
CA LEU A 42 7.29 6.35 6.68
C LEU A 42 7.82 5.19 7.53
N SER A 43 7.36 5.04 8.77
CA SER A 43 7.77 3.93 9.64
C SER A 43 7.40 2.56 9.05
N MET A 44 6.22 2.45 8.43
CA MET A 44 5.81 1.22 7.74
C MET A 44 6.72 0.88 6.56
N ILE A 45 7.10 1.88 5.75
CA ILE A 45 8.02 1.68 4.63
C ILE A 45 9.39 1.21 5.14
N ASP A 46 9.94 1.86 6.18
CA ASP A 46 11.23 1.48 6.75
C ASP A 46 11.20 0.03 7.28
N ILE A 47 10.15 -0.36 8.03
CA ILE A 47 9.96 -1.74 8.51
C ILE A 47 9.86 -2.74 7.35
N TYR A 48 9.09 -2.42 6.31
CA TYR A 48 8.90 -3.29 5.16
C TYR A 48 10.21 -3.50 4.38
N VAL A 49 10.96 -2.43 4.15
CA VAL A 49 12.26 -2.48 3.45
C VAL A 49 13.26 -3.31 4.24
N ASP A 50 13.28 -3.17 5.57
CA ASP A 50 14.12 -3.99 6.43
C ASP A 50 13.73 -5.47 6.37
N TRP A 51 12.43 -5.78 6.42
CA TRP A 51 11.92 -7.15 6.36
C TRP A 51 12.21 -7.83 5.02
N MET A 52 12.07 -7.11 3.91
CA MET A 52 12.43 -7.59 2.58
C MET A 52 13.91 -7.96 2.47
N ASN A 53 14.75 -7.45 3.39
CA ASN A 53 16.16 -7.79 3.57
C ASN A 53 16.98 -7.77 2.26
N ASN A 54 16.59 -6.88 1.34
CA ASN A 54 17.21 -6.75 0.04
C ASN A 54 18.30 -5.68 0.11
N ASP A 55 19.56 -6.13 0.07
CA ASP A 55 20.75 -5.27 0.18
C ASP A 55 20.81 -4.18 -0.89
N GLU A 56 20.26 -4.43 -2.09
CA GLU A 56 20.14 -3.38 -3.11
C GLU A 56 19.15 -2.30 -2.67
N MET A 57 18.00 -2.67 -2.12
CA MET A 57 17.03 -1.68 -1.62
C MET A 57 17.57 -0.88 -0.43
N LYS A 58 18.23 -1.56 0.53
CA LYS A 58 18.85 -0.91 1.70
C LYS A 58 19.92 0.11 1.31
N LYS A 59 20.64 -0.13 0.21
CA LYS A 59 21.63 0.82 -0.33
C LYS A 59 21.00 2.15 -0.78
N TYR A 60 19.75 2.13 -1.24
CA TYR A 60 19.09 3.32 -1.80
C TYR A 60 18.01 3.91 -0.89
N ILE A 61 17.48 3.13 0.05
CA ILE A 61 16.47 3.56 1.02
C ILE A 61 17.16 3.72 2.37
N LYS A 62 17.50 4.96 2.70
CA LYS A 62 18.02 5.32 4.02
C LYS A 62 16.87 5.31 5.03
N GLU A 63 17.05 4.65 6.17
CA GLU A 63 16.12 4.74 7.31
C GLU A 63 15.88 6.21 7.68
N ARG A 64 14.60 6.55 7.89
CA ARG A 64 14.17 7.92 8.20
C ARG A 64 13.44 8.01 9.53
N THR A 65 13.07 6.88 10.11
CA THR A 65 12.25 6.82 11.32
C THR A 65 13.05 6.34 12.52
N THR A 66 12.63 6.80 13.70
CA THR A 66 13.25 6.41 14.98
C THR A 66 12.66 5.09 15.49
N VAL A 67 13.35 4.43 16.41
CA VAL A 67 12.85 3.20 17.07
C VAL A 67 11.48 3.42 17.71
N GLY A 68 11.26 4.57 18.37
CA GLY A 68 9.97 4.91 18.97
C GLY A 68 8.85 5.05 17.95
N GLU A 69 9.12 5.66 16.79
CA GLU A 69 8.14 5.78 15.70
C GLU A 69 7.81 4.40 15.09
N ARG A 70 8.80 3.51 14.97
CA ARG A 70 8.58 2.13 14.53
C ARG A 70 7.71 1.33 15.51
N LEU A 71 7.95 1.47 16.82
CA LEU A 71 7.12 0.84 17.86
C LEU A 71 5.67 1.36 17.84
N GLN A 72 5.49 2.67 17.64
CA GLN A 72 4.15 3.24 17.47
C GLN A 72 3.46 2.66 16.23
N ALA A 73 4.18 2.52 15.11
CA ALA A 73 3.62 1.92 13.91
C ALA A 73 3.20 0.47 14.12
N ILE A 74 4.01 -0.33 14.82
CA ILE A 74 3.67 -1.72 15.18
C ILE A 74 2.36 -1.77 15.97
N ASN A 75 2.23 -0.97 17.03
CA ASN A 75 1.04 -0.93 17.87
C ASN A 75 -0.23 -0.56 17.08
N ILE A 76 -0.12 0.42 16.17
CA ILE A 76 -1.24 0.81 15.31
C ILE A 76 -1.63 -0.34 14.37
N ILE A 77 -0.66 -1.03 13.76
CA ILE A 77 -0.93 -2.20 12.90
C ILE A 77 -1.65 -3.30 13.69
N GLU A 78 -1.17 -3.62 14.88
CA GLU A 78 -1.78 -4.63 15.75
C GLU A 78 -3.24 -4.29 16.07
N ARG A 79 -3.51 -3.02 16.43
CA ARG A 79 -4.87 -2.55 16.70
C ARG A 79 -5.77 -2.61 15.47
N LEU A 80 -5.25 -2.24 14.30
CA LEU A 80 -6.00 -2.33 13.04
C LEU A 80 -6.34 -3.78 12.69
N VAL A 81 -5.39 -4.70 12.85
CA VAL A 81 -5.61 -6.13 12.63
C VAL A 81 -6.68 -6.66 13.60
N GLN A 82 -6.61 -6.28 14.87
CA GLN A 82 -7.60 -6.69 15.87
C GLN A 82 -8.99 -6.17 15.51
N HIS A 83 -9.12 -4.88 15.17
CA HIS A 83 -10.39 -4.28 14.79
C HIS A 83 -11.02 -4.95 13.56
N GLU A 84 -10.22 -5.21 12.52
CA GLU A 84 -10.75 -5.85 11.31
C GLU A 84 -11.17 -7.30 11.56
N ARG A 85 -10.45 -8.04 12.42
CA ARG A 85 -10.84 -9.39 12.85
C ARG A 85 -12.18 -9.38 13.58
N GLU A 86 -12.38 -8.45 14.52
CA GLU A 86 -13.64 -8.30 15.25
C GLU A 86 -14.78 -7.98 14.31
N ARG A 87 -14.58 -7.03 13.39
CA ARG A 87 -15.58 -6.64 12.39
C ARG A 87 -15.97 -7.80 11.46
N ILE A 88 -15.01 -8.62 11.05
CA ILE A 88 -15.29 -9.83 10.24
C ILE A 88 -16.08 -10.84 11.08
N ALA A 89 -15.67 -11.11 12.32
CA ALA A 89 -16.36 -12.06 13.19
C ALA A 89 -17.81 -11.64 13.47
N GLU A 90 -18.05 -10.35 13.68
CA GLU A 90 -19.40 -9.80 13.89
C GLU A 90 -20.27 -9.95 12.64
N ARG A 91 -19.72 -9.74 11.44
CA ARG A 91 -20.44 -10.01 10.19
C ARG A 91 -20.81 -11.48 10.06
N THR A 92 -19.89 -12.40 10.32
CA THR A 92 -20.16 -13.83 10.25
C THR A 92 -21.27 -14.23 11.24
N ARG A 93 -21.23 -13.74 12.48
CA ARG A 93 -22.31 -13.98 13.45
C ARG A 93 -23.65 -13.44 12.99
N ASN A 94 -23.70 -12.21 12.47
CA ASN A 94 -24.94 -11.63 11.99
C ASN A 94 -25.51 -12.39 10.78
N ASP A 95 -24.66 -12.94 9.91
CA ASP A 95 -25.09 -13.77 8.79
C ASP A 95 -25.57 -15.15 9.26
N ASP A 96 -24.93 -15.73 10.28
CA ASP A 96 -25.36 -16.98 10.90
C ASP A 96 -26.70 -16.80 11.67
N ASP A 97 -26.86 -15.69 12.40
CA ASP A 97 -28.10 -15.35 13.09
C ASP A 97 -29.25 -15.16 12.09
N LYS A 98 -29.02 -14.46 10.96
CA LYS A 98 -30.02 -14.35 9.89
C LYS A 98 -30.42 -15.72 9.32
N ARG A 99 -29.45 -16.62 9.12
CA ARG A 99 -29.72 -18.00 8.66
C ARG A 99 -30.54 -18.77 9.68
N GLN A 100 -30.20 -18.65 10.96
CA GLN A 100 -30.94 -19.29 12.07
C GLN A 100 -32.39 -18.78 12.14
N MET A 101 -32.60 -17.47 12.07
CA MET A 101 -33.96 -16.88 12.09
C MET A 101 -34.83 -17.39 10.93
N HIS A 102 -34.26 -17.53 9.72
CA HIS A 102 -34.99 -18.05 8.57
C HIS A 102 -35.40 -19.53 8.73
N LEU A 103 -34.65 -20.33 9.48
CA LEU A 103 -35.01 -21.72 9.78
C LEU A 103 -36.25 -21.83 10.69
N PHE A 104 -36.47 -20.85 11.58
CA PHE A 104 -37.62 -20.86 12.48
C PHE A 104 -38.90 -20.34 11.81
N ASP A 105 -38.77 -19.41 10.85
CA ASP A 105 -39.90 -18.92 10.05
C ASP A 105 -40.49 -20.02 9.13
N ASP A 106 -39.64 -20.87 8.52
CA ASP A 106 -40.10 -21.98 7.67
C ASP A 106 -40.71 -23.16 8.46
N SER A 107 -40.49 -23.23 9.78
CA SER A 107 -41.00 -24.30 10.64
C SER A 107 -42.38 -24.00 11.27
N SER A 108 -42.94 -22.81 11.01
CA SER A 108 -44.19 -22.33 11.61
C SER A 108 -45.41 -22.37 10.66
N GLN A 109 -45.34 -23.12 9.56
CA GLN A 109 -46.46 -23.39 8.65
C GLN A 109 -46.97 -24.83 8.73
#